data_AF-A0A960NP65-F1
#
_entry.id   AF-A0A960NP65-F1
#
_cell.length_a   1.000
_cell.length_b   1.000
_cell.length_c   1.000
_cell.angle_alpha   90.00
_cell.angle_beta   90.00
_cell.angle_gamma   90.00
#
_symmetry.space_group_name_H-M   'P 1'
#
loop_
_entity.id
_entity.type
_entity.pdbx_description
1 polymer ?
#
loop_
_entity_poly.entity_id
_entity_poly.type
_entity_poly.pdbx_seq_one_letter_code
_entity_poly.pdbx_strand_id
1 'polypeptide(L)'
;MEAKKVGTAKLVIDDKTTLPLDIYEGAQKERGLDISKLRSATGLITIDPGYGNTGSCESSITFVDGEKGILRYRGYDIQDLAENCTFIEVAYLLVHGKLPNREELTNFSDLLIKHSMIHEDMQIFFRHHPERAHPMAIASGMAVSLSSFYPELEDVEEEKNIASTRLLSKLRTMAAFTYKKSIGEPFVYPSYEYSYCQNLINMMFASPVANFKIDPVMVEAMNKLLILHADHEQNASTSVVRLVGSTGANIYASIAAGISALWGPLHGGANQEVMEMLEEIMRNIGDVDMMIKRAKDPNDPFRLMGFGHRV
;
A
#
# COMPACT_ATOMS: atom_id res chain seq x y z
N MET A 1 13.85 -4.39 16.58
CA MET A 1 15.16 -4.14 17.22
C MET A 1 15.93 -3.23 16.32
N GLU A 2 16.64 -2.25 16.88
CA GLU A 2 17.53 -1.36 16.12
C GLU A 2 18.69 -2.15 15.51
N ALA A 3 19.18 -1.69 14.36
CA ALA A 3 20.33 -2.28 13.71
C ALA A 3 21.57 -2.12 14.60
N LYS A 4 22.38 -3.17 14.72
CA LYS A 4 23.56 -3.17 15.58
C LYS A 4 24.82 -3.07 14.73
N LYS A 5 25.78 -2.26 15.18
CA LYS A 5 27.12 -2.24 14.59
C LYS A 5 27.81 -3.58 14.84
N VAL A 6 28.15 -4.30 13.78
CA VAL A 6 28.80 -5.62 13.82
C VAL A 6 30.23 -5.61 13.28
N GLY A 7 30.63 -4.52 12.61
CA GLY A 7 31.97 -4.40 12.07
C GLY A 7 32.23 -3.06 11.39
N THR A 8 33.35 -2.98 10.68
CA THR A 8 33.76 -1.81 9.91
C THR A 8 34.40 -2.27 8.60
N ALA A 9 33.96 -1.70 7.48
CA ALA A 9 34.60 -1.80 6.17
C ALA A 9 35.54 -0.61 5.95
N LYS A 10 36.41 -0.70 4.95
CA LYS A 10 37.28 0.40 4.53
C LYS A 10 36.99 0.76 3.08
N LEU A 11 36.69 2.03 2.83
CA LEU A 11 36.63 2.61 1.50
C LEU A 11 37.93 3.36 1.23
N VAL A 12 38.66 2.97 0.18
CA VAL A 12 39.90 3.63 -0.25
C VAL A 12 39.62 4.39 -1.54
N ILE A 13 39.95 5.69 -1.56
CA ILE A 13 39.72 6.60 -2.68
C ILE A 13 41.07 7.11 -3.18
N ASP A 14 41.35 6.87 -4.47
CA ASP A 14 42.57 7.27 -5.18
C ASP A 14 43.88 6.90 -4.45
N ASP A 15 43.88 5.80 -3.69
CA ASP A 15 44.98 5.34 -2.83
C ASP A 15 45.49 6.37 -1.81
N LYS A 16 44.71 7.43 -1.56
CA LYS A 16 45.10 8.59 -0.74
C LYS A 16 44.22 8.76 0.48
N THR A 17 42.92 8.54 0.32
CA THR A 17 41.93 8.76 1.39
C THR A 17 41.32 7.43 1.78
N THR A 18 41.43 7.07 3.07
CA THR A 18 40.77 5.89 3.62
C THR A 18 39.66 6.34 4.56
N LEU A 19 38.43 5.91 4.28
CA LEU A 19 37.26 6.17 5.11
C LEU A 19 36.78 4.85 5.74
N PRO A 20 36.77 4.71 7.07
CA PRO A 20 36.07 3.61 7.72
C PRO A 20 34.56 3.78 7.56
N LEU A 21 33.88 2.72 7.11
CA LEU A 21 32.42 2.65 7.00
C LEU A 21 31.91 1.62 8.00
N ASP A 22 30.99 2.01 8.87
CA ASP A 22 30.44 1.08 9.85
C ASP A 22 29.46 0.11 9.18
N ILE A 23 29.54 -1.16 9.59
CA ILE A 23 28.63 -2.21 9.11
C ILE A 23 27.58 -2.43 10.18
N TYR A 24 26.32 -2.19 9.82
CA TYR A 24 25.16 -2.47 10.63
C TYR A 24 24.51 -3.78 10.20
N GLU A 25 24.01 -4.55 11.16
CA GLU A 25 23.23 -5.76 10.94
C GLU A 25 21.85 -5.61 11.59
N GLY A 26 20.81 -5.89 10.82
CA GLY A 26 19.43 -5.86 11.30
C GLY A 26 18.96 -7.22 11.85
N ALA A 27 17.69 -7.27 12.25
CA ALA A 27 17.16 -8.41 13.01
C ALA A 27 17.03 -9.69 12.17
N GLN A 28 17.00 -9.57 10.84
CA GLN A 28 16.90 -10.69 9.89
C GLN A 28 18.25 -10.97 9.20
N LYS A 29 19.37 -10.49 9.78
CA LYS A 29 20.76 -10.65 9.30
C LYS A 29 21.07 -9.91 8.00
N GLU A 30 20.23 -8.96 7.61
CA GLU A 30 20.50 -7.97 6.59
C GLU A 30 21.66 -7.06 7.02
N ARG A 31 22.58 -6.75 6.11
CA ARG A 31 23.77 -5.94 6.41
C ARG A 31 23.81 -4.71 5.53
N GLY A 32 24.09 -3.56 6.13
CA GLY A 32 24.20 -2.26 5.46
C GLY A 32 25.51 -1.56 5.81
N LEU A 33 26.03 -0.78 4.87
CA LEU A 33 27.15 0.12 5.07
C LEU A 33 26.64 1.52 5.40
N ASP A 34 27.04 2.07 6.54
CA ASP A 34 26.75 3.47 6.85
C ASP A 34 27.66 4.41 6.05
N ILE A 35 27.06 5.12 5.10
CA ILE A 35 27.70 6.10 4.24
C ILE A 35 27.33 7.55 4.61
N SER A 36 26.69 7.79 5.76
CA SER A 36 26.24 9.13 6.20
C SER A 36 27.34 10.19 6.21
N LYS A 37 28.59 9.78 6.46
CA LYS A 37 29.77 10.65 6.50
C LYS A 37 30.54 10.72 5.17
N LEU A 38 30.11 10.02 4.13
CA LEU A 38 30.84 9.91 2.86
C LEU A 38 31.10 11.31 2.25
N ARG A 39 30.05 12.10 2.09
CA ARG A 39 30.15 13.41 1.43
C ARG A 39 30.96 14.42 2.24
N SER A 40 30.74 14.48 3.56
CA SER A 40 31.46 15.42 4.41
C SER A 40 32.95 15.06 4.56
N ALA A 41 33.30 13.78 4.49
CA ALA A 41 34.69 13.32 4.60
C ALA A 41 35.47 13.35 3.27
N THR A 42 34.80 13.20 2.13
CA THR A 42 35.48 12.95 0.84
C THR A 42 35.06 13.90 -0.28
N GLY A 43 33.94 14.62 -0.13
CA GLY A 43 33.32 15.39 -1.21
C GLY A 43 32.53 14.55 -2.22
N LEU A 44 32.59 13.22 -2.14
CA LEU A 44 31.91 12.32 -3.08
C LEU A 44 30.47 12.01 -2.68
N ILE A 45 29.69 11.55 -3.65
CA ILE A 45 28.35 10.96 -3.47
C ILE A 45 28.33 9.57 -4.10
N THR A 46 27.37 8.74 -3.70
CA THR A 46 27.05 7.51 -4.43
C THR A 46 26.18 7.81 -5.64
N ILE A 47 26.28 6.97 -6.67
CA ILE A 47 25.41 7.02 -7.85
C ILE A 47 24.71 5.67 -7.90
N ASP A 48 23.44 5.64 -7.47
CA ASP A 48 22.60 4.43 -7.40
C ASP A 48 21.20 4.70 -7.97
N PRO A 49 21.05 4.91 -9.30
CA PRO A 49 19.76 5.15 -9.91
C PRO A 49 18.81 3.98 -9.63
N GLY A 50 17.66 4.28 -9.01
CA GLY A 50 16.68 3.26 -8.63
C GLY A 50 16.86 2.68 -7.22
N TYR A 51 17.85 3.16 -6.45
CA TYR A 51 18.06 2.89 -5.02
C TYR A 51 18.22 1.40 -4.65
N GLY A 52 18.62 0.55 -5.60
CA GLY A 52 18.72 -0.90 -5.38
C GLY A 52 19.78 -1.31 -4.35
N ASN A 53 20.79 -0.47 -4.13
CA ASN A 53 21.86 -0.71 -3.17
C ASN A 53 21.73 0.18 -1.92
N THR A 54 20.65 0.97 -1.81
CA THR A 54 20.51 2.03 -0.81
C THR A 54 19.36 1.74 0.15
N GLY A 55 19.69 1.34 1.38
CA GLY A 55 18.71 1.29 2.48
C GLY A 55 18.38 2.69 2.99
N SER A 56 17.21 3.23 2.62
CA SER A 56 16.83 4.62 2.97
C SER A 56 16.37 4.83 4.42
N CYS A 57 16.07 3.75 5.14
CA CYS A 57 15.59 3.82 6.52
C CYS A 57 15.76 2.52 7.29
N GLU A 58 15.76 2.62 8.61
CA GLU A 58 15.47 1.49 9.49
C GLU A 58 13.95 1.29 9.61
N SER A 59 13.51 0.03 9.56
CA SER A 59 12.10 -0.34 9.70
C SER A 59 11.94 -1.57 10.56
N SER A 60 10.80 -1.64 11.25
CA SER A 60 10.37 -2.83 12.02
C SER A 60 8.97 -3.29 11.63
N ILE A 61 8.45 -2.82 10.49
CA ILE A 61 7.09 -3.06 10.02
C ILE A 61 7.02 -4.39 9.27
N THR A 62 7.76 -4.48 8.16
CA THR A 62 7.70 -5.60 7.23
C THR A 62 9.10 -6.04 6.88
N PHE A 63 9.26 -7.34 6.67
CA PHE A 63 10.47 -7.94 6.12
C PHE A 63 10.11 -8.75 4.88
N VAL A 64 10.96 -8.62 3.85
CA VAL A 64 10.84 -9.39 2.60
C VAL A 64 12.19 -10.01 2.25
N ASP A 65 12.16 -11.28 1.87
CA ASP A 65 13.27 -11.99 1.22
C ASP A 65 12.68 -12.63 -0.04
N GLY A 66 12.81 -11.97 -1.19
CA GLY A 66 12.19 -12.46 -2.43
C GLY A 66 12.87 -13.68 -3.02
N GLU A 67 14.17 -13.90 -2.76
CA GLU A 67 14.86 -15.14 -3.16
C GLU A 67 14.27 -16.37 -2.45
N LYS A 68 13.87 -16.22 -1.18
CA LYS A 68 13.24 -17.28 -0.40
C LYS A 68 11.71 -17.21 -0.39
N GLY A 69 11.11 -16.20 -1.02
CA GLY A 69 9.66 -15.98 -1.00
C GLY A 69 9.08 -15.73 0.40
N ILE A 70 9.83 -15.06 1.29
CA ILE A 70 9.39 -14.76 2.66
C ILE A 70 8.83 -13.34 2.70
N LEU A 71 7.61 -13.21 3.24
CA LEU A 71 6.99 -11.93 3.58
C LEU A 71 6.46 -12.00 5.01
N ARG A 72 6.90 -11.06 5.85
CA ARG A 72 6.51 -11.01 7.27
C ARG A 72 6.03 -9.64 7.69
N TYR A 73 4.90 -9.57 8.37
CA TYR A 73 4.45 -8.36 9.06
C TYR A 73 4.73 -8.50 10.54
N ARG A 74 5.52 -7.57 11.09
CA ARG A 74 5.93 -7.55 12.51
C ARG A 74 6.48 -8.90 13.01
N GLY A 75 7.09 -9.68 12.11
CA GLY A 75 7.66 -11.00 12.39
C GLY A 75 6.74 -12.20 12.18
N TYR A 76 5.45 -11.99 11.94
CA TYR A 76 4.50 -13.06 11.58
C TYR A 76 4.55 -13.34 10.08
N ASP A 77 4.53 -14.61 9.69
CA ASP A 77 4.46 -15.00 8.28
C ASP A 77 3.12 -14.57 7.68
N ILE A 78 3.13 -14.05 6.46
CA ILE A 78 1.93 -13.52 5.80
C ILE A 78 0.83 -14.58 5.65
N GLN A 79 1.22 -15.85 5.45
CA GLN A 79 0.29 -16.97 5.34
C GLN A 79 -0.51 -17.15 6.64
N ASP A 80 0.16 -17.14 7.78
CA ASP A 80 -0.49 -17.29 9.09
C ASP A 80 -1.50 -16.17 9.34
N LEU A 81 -1.14 -14.93 8.98
CA LEU A 81 -2.03 -13.78 9.11
C LEU A 81 -3.24 -13.88 8.18
N ALA A 82 -3.05 -14.29 6.92
CA ALA A 82 -4.13 -14.42 5.96
C ALA A 82 -5.11 -15.56 6.30
N GLU A 83 -4.64 -16.61 6.96
CA GLU A 83 -5.46 -17.75 7.40
C GLU A 83 -6.18 -17.49 8.72
N ASN A 84 -5.55 -16.78 9.66
CA ASN A 84 -6.02 -16.73 11.06
C ASN A 84 -6.46 -15.35 11.54
N CYS A 85 -6.24 -14.28 10.76
CA CYS A 85 -6.58 -12.92 11.17
C CYS A 85 -7.60 -12.25 10.25
N THR A 86 -8.31 -11.29 10.81
CA THR A 86 -9.06 -10.29 10.05
C THR A 86 -8.14 -9.17 9.59
N PHE A 87 -8.52 -8.49 8.50
CA PHE A 87 -7.79 -7.32 8.00
C PHE A 87 -7.67 -6.23 9.07
N ILE A 88 -8.65 -6.10 9.96
CA ILE A 88 -8.60 -5.09 11.03
C ILE A 88 -7.55 -5.42 12.09
N GLU A 89 -7.39 -6.70 12.45
CA GLU A 89 -6.31 -7.13 13.34
C GLU A 89 -4.94 -6.91 12.70
N VAL A 90 -4.80 -7.17 11.40
CA VAL A 90 -3.55 -6.92 10.65
C VAL A 90 -3.27 -5.41 10.52
N ALA A 91 -4.28 -4.60 10.24
CA ALA A 91 -4.13 -3.14 10.21
C ALA A 91 -3.67 -2.59 11.57
N TYR A 92 -4.28 -3.08 12.66
CA TYR A 92 -3.85 -2.75 14.02
C TYR A 92 -2.40 -3.19 14.27
N LEU A 93 -2.05 -4.43 13.88
CA LEU A 93 -0.67 -4.95 13.98
C LEU A 93 0.34 -4.06 13.27
N LEU A 94 0.05 -3.61 12.06
CA LEU A 94 0.95 -2.77 11.28
C LEU A 94 1.13 -1.38 11.94
N VAL A 95 0.05 -0.77 12.43
CA VAL A 95 0.07 0.54 13.07
C VAL A 95 0.73 0.50 14.46
N HIS A 96 0.38 -0.49 15.29
CA HIS A 96 0.77 -0.53 16.71
C HIS A 96 1.95 -1.46 17.01
N GLY A 97 2.34 -2.33 16.07
CA GLY A 97 3.46 -3.26 16.24
C GLY A 97 3.14 -4.52 17.04
N LYS A 98 1.89 -4.71 17.46
CA LYS A 98 1.40 -5.92 18.15
C LYS A 98 -0.02 -6.26 17.70
N LEU A 99 -0.41 -7.54 17.79
CA LEU A 99 -1.80 -7.93 17.59
C LEU A 99 -2.67 -7.35 18.72
N PRO A 100 -3.90 -6.89 18.43
CA PRO A 100 -4.77 -6.32 19.44
C PRO A 100 -5.29 -7.41 20.39
N ASN A 101 -5.48 -7.05 21.65
CA ASN A 101 -6.39 -7.80 22.52
C ASN A 101 -7.86 -7.47 22.19
N ARG A 102 -8.82 -8.13 22.85
CA ARG A 102 -10.26 -7.96 22.57
C ARG A 102 -10.77 -6.54 22.78
N GLU A 103 -10.30 -5.85 23.82
CA GLU A 103 -10.70 -4.46 24.10
C GLU A 103 -10.12 -3.50 23.05
N GLU A 104 -8.84 -3.66 22.74
CA GLU A 104 -8.14 -2.89 21.70
C GLU A 104 -8.81 -3.05 20.33
N LEU A 105 -9.17 -4.28 19.95
CA LEU A 105 -9.86 -4.58 18.70
C LEU A 105 -11.27 -3.95 18.65
N THR A 106 -12.00 -4.00 19.77
CA THR A 106 -13.34 -3.39 19.86
C THR A 106 -13.26 -1.89 19.68
N ASN A 107 -12.37 -1.23 20.44
CA ASN A 107 -12.19 0.22 20.37
C ASN A 107 -11.73 0.67 18.97
N PHE A 108 -10.80 -0.06 18.35
CA PHE A 108 -10.34 0.25 17.00
C PHE A 108 -11.46 0.07 15.96
N SER A 109 -12.28 -0.98 16.10
CA SER A 109 -13.44 -1.23 15.23
C SER A 109 -14.51 -0.13 15.37
N ASP A 110 -14.78 0.32 16.59
CA ASP A 110 -15.73 1.40 16.85
C ASP A 110 -15.27 2.73 16.24
N LEU A 111 -13.97 3.04 16.32
CA LEU A 111 -13.39 4.20 15.66
C LEU A 111 -13.51 4.12 14.12
N LEU A 112 -13.31 2.94 13.53
CA LEU A 112 -13.51 2.74 12.09
C LEU A 112 -14.96 3.03 11.67
N ILE A 113 -15.93 2.56 12.45
CA ILE A 113 -17.35 2.83 12.19
C ILE A 113 -17.63 4.33 12.35
N LYS A 114 -17.17 4.94 13.45
CA LYS A 114 -17.35 6.38 13.75
C LYS A 114 -16.80 7.27 12.64
N HIS A 115 -15.70 6.90 12.01
CA HIS A 115 -15.04 7.71 10.97
C HIS A 115 -15.37 7.31 9.53
N SER A 116 -16.27 6.33 9.34
CA SER A 116 -16.63 5.78 8.03
C SER A 116 -17.30 6.76 7.07
N MET A 117 -18.07 7.72 7.58
CA MET A 117 -18.75 8.72 6.76
C MET A 117 -17.76 9.81 6.32
N ILE A 118 -17.74 10.12 5.01
CA ILE A 118 -17.06 11.32 4.50
C ILE A 118 -17.97 12.53 4.64
N HIS A 119 -17.41 13.73 4.65
CA HIS A 119 -18.20 14.95 4.71
C HIS A 119 -19.10 15.05 3.46
N GLU A 120 -20.37 15.43 3.61
CA GLU A 120 -21.34 15.43 2.51
C GLU A 120 -20.91 16.30 1.33
N ASP A 121 -20.28 17.45 1.59
CA ASP A 121 -19.73 18.31 0.53
C ASP A 121 -18.67 17.59 -0.32
N MET A 122 -17.97 16.59 0.20
CA MET A 122 -17.03 15.80 -0.60
C MET A 122 -17.74 14.95 -1.65
N GLN A 123 -19.01 14.59 -1.46
CA GLN A 123 -19.79 13.88 -2.47
C GLN A 123 -19.98 14.71 -3.74
N ILE A 124 -20.02 16.04 -3.61
CA ILE A 124 -20.12 16.97 -4.74
C ILE A 124 -18.91 16.78 -5.64
N PHE A 125 -17.71 16.61 -5.08
CA PHE A 125 -16.50 16.36 -5.85
C PHE A 125 -16.60 15.06 -6.65
N PHE A 126 -17.07 13.97 -6.04
CA PHE A 126 -17.29 12.71 -6.77
C PHE A 126 -18.26 12.87 -7.94
N ARG A 127 -19.38 13.57 -7.74
CA ARG A 127 -20.42 13.75 -8.76
C ARG A 127 -19.91 14.56 -9.96
N HIS A 128 -19.02 15.53 -9.73
CA HIS A 128 -18.50 16.43 -10.76
C HIS A 128 -17.23 15.95 -11.47
N HIS A 129 -16.65 14.81 -11.08
CA HIS A 129 -15.63 14.17 -11.90
C HIS A 129 -16.24 13.73 -13.26
N PRO A 130 -15.48 13.85 -14.37
CA PRO A 130 -15.89 13.32 -15.67
C PRO A 130 -16.28 11.84 -15.58
N GLU A 131 -17.27 11.40 -16.35
CA GLU A 131 -17.76 10.01 -16.31
C GLU A 131 -16.68 8.98 -16.61
N ARG A 132 -15.71 9.33 -17.46
CA ARG A 132 -14.58 8.46 -17.84
C ARG A 132 -13.31 8.74 -17.06
N ALA A 133 -13.39 9.48 -15.95
CA ALA A 133 -12.23 9.69 -15.10
C ALA A 133 -11.76 8.36 -14.51
N HIS A 134 -10.45 8.12 -14.56
CA HIS A 134 -9.87 6.90 -14.03
C HIS A 134 -10.07 6.82 -12.50
N PRO A 135 -10.52 5.68 -11.93
CA PRO A 135 -10.75 5.54 -10.50
C PRO A 135 -9.58 5.99 -9.62
N MET A 136 -8.34 5.66 -10.02
CA MET A 136 -7.13 6.08 -9.28
C MET A 136 -6.90 7.60 -9.27
N ALA A 137 -7.28 8.31 -10.33
CA ALA A 137 -7.19 9.77 -10.36
C ALA A 137 -8.19 10.40 -9.38
N ILE A 138 -9.42 9.87 -9.35
CA ILE A 138 -10.44 10.26 -8.38
C ILE A 138 -9.95 9.96 -6.96
N ALA A 139 -9.46 8.75 -6.70
CA ALA A 139 -8.97 8.34 -5.39
C ALA A 139 -7.84 9.25 -4.87
N SER A 140 -6.86 9.59 -5.71
CA SER A 140 -5.76 10.49 -5.36
C SER A 140 -6.25 11.92 -5.05
N GLY A 141 -7.08 12.49 -5.94
CA GLY A 141 -7.64 13.84 -5.74
C GLY A 141 -8.51 13.94 -4.49
N MET A 142 -9.38 12.94 -4.29
CA MET A 142 -10.25 12.88 -3.12
C MET A 142 -9.45 12.67 -1.82
N ALA A 143 -8.36 11.89 -1.87
CA ALA A 143 -7.50 11.67 -0.70
C ALA A 143 -6.86 12.97 -0.24
N VAL A 144 -6.25 13.78 -1.13
CA VAL A 144 -5.67 15.07 -0.71
C VAL A 144 -6.74 16.05 -0.23
N SER A 145 -7.95 16.02 -0.82
CA SER A 145 -9.07 16.86 -0.37
C SER A 145 -9.49 16.60 1.08
N LEU A 146 -9.24 15.41 1.64
CA LEU A 146 -9.52 15.14 3.06
C LEU A 146 -8.83 16.12 4.00
N SER A 147 -7.67 16.65 3.62
CA SER A 147 -6.92 17.63 4.42
C SER A 147 -7.71 18.93 4.66
N SER A 148 -8.62 19.30 3.74
CA SER A 148 -9.47 20.49 3.89
C SER A 148 -10.66 20.28 4.83
N PHE A 149 -11.06 19.04 5.09
CA PHE A 149 -12.21 18.72 5.95
C PHE A 149 -11.81 18.15 7.31
N TYR A 150 -10.60 17.60 7.40
CA TYR A 150 -10.14 16.84 8.56
C TYR A 150 -8.71 17.26 8.94
N PRO A 151 -8.53 18.43 9.58
CA PRO A 151 -7.21 18.87 10.02
C PRO A 151 -6.54 17.85 10.94
N GLU A 152 -5.21 17.87 10.96
CA GLU A 152 -4.39 17.01 11.81
C GLU A 152 -4.60 17.35 13.29
N LEU A 153 -4.43 16.34 14.15
CA LEU A 153 -4.65 16.45 15.58
C LEU A 153 -3.33 16.81 16.27
N GLU A 154 -3.40 17.56 17.37
CA GLU A 154 -2.20 18.01 18.09
C GLU A 154 -1.69 17.00 19.16
N ASP A 155 -2.43 15.91 19.44
CA ASP A 155 -2.12 14.94 20.51
C ASP A 155 -1.63 13.57 19.99
N VAL A 156 -0.37 13.24 20.24
CA VAL A 156 0.42 12.17 19.58
C VAL A 156 -0.16 10.74 19.67
N GLU A 157 -0.81 10.34 20.76
CA GLU A 157 -1.26 8.95 20.95
C GLU A 157 -2.73 8.74 20.52
N GLU A 158 -3.61 9.68 20.86
CA GLU A 158 -4.97 9.73 20.33
C GLU A 158 -4.95 9.98 18.80
N GLU A 159 -3.97 10.75 18.33
CA GLU A 159 -3.70 11.03 16.92
C GLU A 159 -3.45 9.76 16.12
N LYS A 160 -2.66 8.79 16.61
CA LYS A 160 -2.37 7.58 15.81
C LYS A 160 -3.60 6.74 15.54
N ASN A 161 -4.40 6.46 16.57
CA ASN A 161 -5.64 5.70 16.42
C ASN A 161 -6.65 6.47 15.57
N ILE A 162 -6.88 7.75 15.87
CA ILE A 162 -7.86 8.53 15.12
C ILE A 162 -7.41 8.75 13.68
N ALA A 163 -6.15 9.12 13.42
CA ALA A 163 -5.65 9.37 12.07
C ALA A 163 -5.68 8.08 11.22
N SER A 164 -5.19 6.96 11.76
CA SER A 164 -5.18 5.68 11.02
C SER A 164 -6.59 5.18 10.73
N THR A 165 -7.48 5.13 11.73
CA THR A 165 -8.86 4.67 11.54
C THR A 165 -9.66 5.62 10.64
N ARG A 166 -9.45 6.94 10.78
CA ARG A 166 -10.07 7.94 9.91
C ARG A 166 -9.64 7.78 8.46
N LEU A 167 -8.34 7.61 8.21
CA LEU A 167 -7.81 7.39 6.88
C LEU A 167 -8.34 6.07 6.29
N LEU A 168 -8.20 4.95 6.99
CA LEU A 168 -8.64 3.63 6.54
C LEU A 168 -10.14 3.59 6.23
N SER A 169 -10.97 4.22 7.07
CA SER A 169 -12.42 4.19 6.90
C SER A 169 -12.88 5.07 5.75
N LYS A 170 -12.26 6.25 5.59
CA LYS A 170 -12.59 7.16 4.49
C LYS A 170 -12.09 6.64 3.15
N LEU A 171 -10.89 6.06 3.08
CA LEU A 171 -10.39 5.42 1.87
C LEU A 171 -11.31 4.29 1.40
N ARG A 172 -11.81 3.46 2.33
CA ARG A 172 -12.82 2.43 2.00
C ARG A 172 -14.08 3.04 1.39
N THR A 173 -14.63 4.07 2.02
CA THR A 173 -15.84 4.74 1.53
C THR A 173 -15.62 5.41 0.17
N MET A 174 -14.48 6.09 0.00
CA MET A 174 -14.08 6.72 -1.25
C MET A 174 -13.88 5.70 -2.37
N ALA A 175 -13.29 4.54 -2.10
CA ALA A 175 -13.12 3.47 -3.08
C ALA A 175 -14.48 2.97 -3.59
N ALA A 176 -15.42 2.70 -2.67
CA ALA A 176 -16.77 2.28 -3.04
C ALA A 176 -17.53 3.37 -3.82
N PHE A 177 -17.42 4.63 -3.41
CA PHE A 177 -18.07 5.75 -4.12
C PHE A 177 -17.48 5.95 -5.52
N THR A 178 -16.17 5.77 -5.66
CA THR A 178 -15.51 5.81 -6.96
C THR A 178 -16.05 4.73 -7.90
N TYR A 179 -16.25 3.50 -7.40
CA TYR A 179 -16.85 2.42 -8.17
C TYR A 179 -18.31 2.72 -8.54
N LYS A 180 -19.15 3.14 -7.59
CA LYS A 180 -20.54 3.53 -7.88
C LYS A 180 -20.64 4.64 -8.93
N LYS A 181 -19.74 5.63 -8.85
CA LYS A 181 -19.62 6.71 -9.84
C LYS A 181 -19.24 6.18 -11.22
N SER A 182 -18.32 5.21 -11.33
CA SER A 182 -17.89 4.69 -12.64
C SER A 182 -18.97 3.90 -13.37
N ILE A 183 -19.93 3.30 -12.64
CA ILE A 183 -21.07 2.58 -13.22
C ILE A 183 -22.37 3.41 -13.25
N GLY A 184 -22.35 4.65 -12.77
CA GLY A 184 -23.51 5.56 -12.78
C GLY A 184 -24.59 5.24 -11.75
N GLU A 185 -24.25 4.51 -10.68
CA GLU A 185 -25.19 4.13 -9.63
C GLU A 185 -25.16 5.09 -8.42
N PRO A 186 -26.24 5.14 -7.60
CA PRO A 186 -26.24 5.94 -6.39
C PRO A 186 -25.22 5.42 -5.36
N PHE A 187 -24.67 6.35 -4.57
CA PHE A 187 -23.79 6.00 -3.45
C PHE A 187 -24.55 5.26 -2.36
N VAL A 188 -23.88 4.25 -1.79
CA VAL A 188 -24.38 3.45 -0.68
C VAL A 188 -23.55 3.80 0.55
N TYR A 189 -24.20 4.28 1.60
CA TYR A 189 -23.51 4.68 2.83
C TYR A 189 -22.98 3.49 3.64
N PRO A 190 -21.93 3.71 4.45
CA PRO A 190 -21.49 2.70 5.40
C PRO A 190 -22.54 2.45 6.49
N SER A 191 -22.57 1.24 7.04
CA SER A 191 -23.46 0.83 8.13
C SER A 191 -22.67 0.25 9.30
N TYR A 192 -23.15 0.46 10.53
CA TYR A 192 -22.59 -0.14 11.74
C TYR A 192 -22.88 -1.64 11.85
N GLU A 193 -23.85 -2.15 11.08
CA GLU A 193 -24.25 -3.57 11.10
C GLU A 193 -23.23 -4.50 10.44
N TYR A 194 -22.30 -3.93 9.66
CA TYR A 194 -21.36 -4.67 8.84
C TYR A 194 -19.93 -4.52 9.34
N SER A 195 -19.16 -5.62 9.31
CA SER A 195 -17.70 -5.58 9.43
C SER A 195 -17.06 -4.72 8.32
N TYR A 196 -15.76 -4.47 8.43
CA TYR A 196 -15.05 -3.61 7.47
C TYR A 196 -15.18 -4.09 6.02
N CYS A 197 -14.93 -5.39 5.77
CA CYS A 197 -15.03 -5.99 4.45
C CYS A 197 -16.49 -6.09 3.96
N GLN A 198 -17.43 -6.46 4.84
CA GLN A 198 -18.85 -6.48 4.50
C GLN A 198 -19.35 -5.10 4.08
N ASN A 199 -18.94 -4.06 4.78
CA ASN A 199 -19.25 -2.69 4.41
C ASN A 199 -18.70 -2.34 3.02
N LEU A 200 -17.43 -2.65 2.72
CA LEU A 200 -16.86 -2.37 1.40
C LEU A 200 -17.66 -3.06 0.29
N ILE A 201 -17.96 -4.35 0.46
CA ILE A 201 -18.75 -5.14 -0.50
C ILE A 201 -20.17 -4.57 -0.64
N ASN A 202 -20.84 -4.27 0.47
CA ASN A 202 -22.17 -3.66 0.47
C ASN A 202 -22.15 -2.32 -0.29
N MET A 203 -21.20 -1.46 0.02
CA MET A 203 -21.13 -0.13 -0.56
C MET A 203 -20.80 -0.17 -2.06
N MET A 204 -20.05 -1.18 -2.52
CA MET A 204 -19.76 -1.37 -3.93
C MET A 204 -20.95 -1.96 -4.69
N PHE A 205 -21.62 -2.99 -4.15
CA PHE A 205 -22.51 -3.84 -4.96
C PHE A 205 -23.99 -3.78 -4.60
N ALA A 206 -24.37 -3.23 -3.44
CA ALA A 206 -25.80 -3.08 -3.11
C ALA A 206 -26.49 -2.10 -4.06
N SER A 207 -27.73 -2.39 -4.42
CA SER A 207 -28.52 -1.56 -5.34
C SER A 207 -29.93 -1.34 -4.77
N PRO A 208 -30.53 -0.13 -4.90
CA PRO A 208 -31.88 0.13 -4.40
C PRO A 208 -32.97 -0.72 -5.06
N VAL A 209 -32.70 -1.31 -6.23
CA VAL A 209 -33.67 -2.09 -7.01
C VAL A 209 -33.50 -3.60 -6.83
N ALA A 210 -32.52 -4.05 -6.03
CA ALA A 210 -32.25 -5.47 -5.80
C ALA A 210 -32.00 -5.74 -4.32
N ASN A 211 -32.54 -6.86 -3.81
CA ASN A 211 -32.23 -7.31 -2.46
C ASN A 211 -30.84 -7.94 -2.42
N PHE A 212 -29.81 -7.09 -2.27
CA PHE A 212 -28.43 -7.52 -2.22
C PHE A 212 -28.14 -8.27 -0.92
N LYS A 213 -27.60 -9.48 -1.03
CA LYS A 213 -27.12 -10.28 0.10
C LYS A 213 -25.63 -10.48 -0.04
N ILE A 214 -24.91 -10.18 1.03
CA ILE A 214 -23.46 -10.33 1.07
C ILE A 214 -23.13 -11.82 1.17
N ASP A 215 -22.39 -12.34 0.19
CA ASP A 215 -21.88 -13.72 0.21
C ASP A 215 -20.71 -13.83 1.20
N PRO A 216 -20.76 -14.74 2.19
CA PRO A 216 -19.64 -14.98 3.10
C PRO A 216 -18.32 -15.31 2.39
N VAL A 217 -18.36 -15.99 1.25
CA VAL A 217 -17.16 -16.32 0.46
C VAL A 217 -16.49 -15.05 -0.07
N MET A 218 -17.28 -14.06 -0.52
CA MET A 218 -16.76 -12.76 -0.96
C MET A 218 -16.13 -11.98 0.20
N VAL A 219 -16.70 -12.08 1.40
CA VAL A 219 -16.15 -11.44 2.61
C VAL A 219 -14.80 -12.04 2.97
N GLU A 220 -14.69 -13.36 2.97
CA GLU A 220 -13.43 -14.07 3.25
C GLU A 220 -12.36 -13.74 2.21
N ALA A 221 -12.73 -13.76 0.92
CA ALA A 221 -11.82 -13.40 -0.16
C ALA A 221 -11.34 -11.94 -0.04
N MET A 222 -12.25 -11.00 0.23
CA MET A 222 -11.90 -9.59 0.44
C MET A 222 -10.98 -9.41 1.66
N ASN A 223 -11.24 -10.13 2.76
CA ASN A 223 -10.38 -10.11 3.93
C ASN A 223 -8.94 -10.52 3.58
N LYS A 224 -8.77 -11.65 2.87
CA LYS A 224 -7.46 -12.14 2.43
C LYS A 224 -6.79 -11.17 1.46
N LEU A 225 -7.52 -10.66 0.46
CA LEU A 225 -6.99 -9.70 -0.50
C LEU A 225 -6.44 -8.44 0.18
N LEU A 226 -7.18 -7.88 1.14
CA LEU A 226 -6.73 -6.71 1.88
C LEU A 226 -5.52 -7.02 2.78
N ILE A 227 -5.45 -8.19 3.41
CA ILE A 227 -4.27 -8.61 4.19
C ILE A 227 -3.05 -8.74 3.30
N LEU A 228 -3.17 -9.41 2.15
CA LEU A 228 -2.06 -9.65 1.22
C LEU A 228 -1.51 -8.37 0.58
N HIS A 229 -2.30 -7.29 0.57
CA HIS A 229 -1.89 -5.98 0.05
C HIS A 229 -1.70 -4.92 1.14
N ALA A 230 -1.68 -5.31 2.42
CA ALA A 230 -1.67 -4.36 3.53
C ALA A 230 -0.35 -3.58 3.61
N ASP A 231 0.79 -4.23 3.35
CA ASP A 231 2.10 -3.59 3.25
C ASP A 231 3.08 -4.43 2.41
N HIS A 232 4.09 -3.78 1.83
CA HIS A 232 5.13 -4.49 1.06
C HIS A 232 6.48 -3.74 1.13
N GLU A 233 6.93 -3.39 2.35
CA GLU A 233 8.25 -2.80 2.61
C GLU A 233 8.50 -1.49 1.83
N GLN A 234 9.73 -1.14 1.44
CA GLN A 234 10.12 0.09 0.74
C GLN A 234 9.88 -0.03 -0.77
N ASN A 235 8.65 -0.36 -1.17
CA ASN A 235 8.24 -0.23 -2.57
C ASN A 235 8.08 1.25 -2.98
N ALA A 236 7.95 1.51 -4.28
CA ALA A 236 7.93 2.88 -4.83
C ALA A 236 6.89 3.79 -4.17
N SER A 237 5.66 3.31 -3.94
CA SER A 237 4.63 4.12 -3.27
C SER A 237 4.95 4.38 -1.81
N THR A 238 5.45 3.39 -1.06
CA THR A 238 5.87 3.59 0.33
C THR A 238 7.01 4.61 0.42
N SER A 239 8.01 4.52 -0.46
CA SER A 239 9.12 5.48 -0.51
C SER A 239 8.63 6.90 -0.81
N VAL A 240 7.66 7.07 -1.72
CA VAL A 240 7.04 8.38 -2.01
C VAL A 240 6.29 8.93 -0.81
N VAL A 241 5.48 8.11 -0.13
CA VAL A 241 4.77 8.52 1.11
C VAL A 241 5.76 9.00 2.16
N ARG A 242 6.86 8.25 2.39
CA ARG A 242 7.90 8.64 3.36
C ARG A 242 8.61 9.92 2.95
N LEU A 243 8.95 10.07 1.67
CA LEU A 243 9.65 11.24 1.16
C LEU A 243 8.80 12.51 1.29
N VAL A 244 7.53 12.45 0.90
CA VAL A 244 6.59 13.59 1.06
C VAL A 244 6.34 13.88 2.54
N GLY A 245 6.10 12.87 3.37
CA GLY A 245 5.92 13.05 4.81
C GLY A 245 7.14 13.68 5.50
N SER A 246 8.36 13.40 5.01
CA SER A 246 9.59 13.96 5.57
C SER A 246 9.70 15.49 5.43
N THR A 247 8.92 16.11 4.55
CA THR A 247 8.84 17.57 4.42
C THR A 247 7.89 18.22 5.44
N GLY A 248 7.26 17.43 6.31
CA GLY A 248 6.18 17.89 7.20
C GLY A 248 4.84 18.08 6.47
N ALA A 249 4.66 17.47 5.30
CA ALA A 249 3.37 17.48 4.62
C ALA A 249 2.35 16.63 5.40
N ASN A 250 1.09 17.05 5.38
CA ASN A 250 0.04 16.32 6.10
C ASN A 250 -0.13 14.89 5.59
N ILE A 251 -0.68 14.00 6.44
CA ILE A 251 -0.84 12.58 6.14
C ILE A 251 -1.65 12.33 4.86
N TYR A 252 -2.70 13.11 4.60
CA TYR A 252 -3.54 12.93 3.43
C TYR A 252 -2.82 13.27 2.13
N ALA A 253 -2.00 14.33 2.13
CA ALA A 253 -1.15 14.69 1.00
C ALA A 253 -0.09 13.62 0.73
N SER A 254 0.52 13.08 1.79
CA SER A 254 1.48 11.98 1.69
C SER A 254 0.84 10.72 1.10
N ILE A 255 -0.36 10.37 1.54
CA ILE A 255 -1.12 9.22 1.02
C ILE A 255 -1.57 9.44 -0.43
N ALA A 256 -2.04 10.64 -0.80
CA ALA A 256 -2.37 10.96 -2.18
C ALA A 256 -1.17 10.81 -3.13
N ALA A 257 0.03 11.21 -2.68
CA ALA A 257 1.26 10.96 -3.42
C ALA A 257 1.56 9.46 -3.55
N GLY A 258 1.35 8.69 -2.49
CA GLY A 258 1.44 7.22 -2.52
C GLY A 258 0.48 6.58 -3.52
N ILE A 259 -0.80 6.98 -3.54
CA ILE A 259 -1.80 6.52 -4.51
C ILE A 259 -1.36 6.85 -5.94
N SER A 260 -0.81 8.05 -6.16
CA SER A 260 -0.33 8.47 -7.47
C SER A 260 0.87 7.65 -7.94
N ALA A 261 1.79 7.31 -7.03
CA ALA A 261 2.91 6.42 -7.31
C ALA A 261 2.45 4.97 -7.57
N LEU A 262 1.45 4.49 -6.82
CA LEU A 262 0.84 3.17 -6.99
C LEU A 262 0.10 3.04 -8.32
N TRP A 263 -0.50 4.11 -8.82
CA TRP A 263 -1.21 4.11 -10.11
C TRP A 263 -0.28 3.86 -11.32
N GLY A 264 1.03 4.07 -11.18
CA GLY A 264 1.97 3.78 -12.26
C GLY A 264 1.88 2.32 -12.76
N PRO A 265 1.94 2.08 -14.09
CA PRO A 265 1.79 0.74 -14.66
C PRO A 265 2.83 -0.25 -14.14
N LEU A 266 4.07 0.21 -13.95
CA LEU A 266 5.19 -0.58 -13.43
C LEU A 266 5.14 -0.80 -11.90
N HIS A 267 4.04 -0.43 -11.24
CA HIS A 267 3.83 -0.64 -9.81
C HIS A 267 2.46 -1.30 -9.58
N GLY A 268 1.45 -0.57 -9.10
CA GLY A 268 0.12 -1.13 -8.81
C GLY A 268 -0.76 -1.33 -10.05
N GLY A 269 -0.41 -0.72 -11.18
CA GLY A 269 -1.13 -0.91 -12.44
C GLY A 269 -0.97 -2.31 -13.04
N ALA A 270 0.02 -3.09 -12.60
CA ALA A 270 0.27 -4.44 -13.11
C ALA A 270 -0.96 -5.37 -12.99
N ASN A 271 -1.74 -5.25 -11.91
CA ASN A 271 -2.96 -6.06 -11.73
C ASN A 271 -4.02 -5.76 -12.80
N GLN A 272 -4.14 -4.49 -13.20
CA GLN A 272 -5.02 -4.09 -14.30
C GLN A 272 -4.50 -4.63 -15.63
N GLU A 273 -3.20 -4.50 -15.88
CA GLU A 273 -2.57 -5.00 -17.11
C GLU A 273 -2.69 -6.52 -17.26
N VAL A 274 -2.65 -7.29 -16.16
CA VAL A 274 -2.97 -8.73 -16.17
C VAL A 274 -4.39 -8.98 -16.68
N MET A 275 -5.38 -8.24 -16.17
CA MET A 275 -6.77 -8.42 -16.57
C MET A 275 -6.99 -8.02 -18.02
N GLU A 276 -6.42 -6.89 -18.46
CA GLU A 276 -6.51 -6.43 -19.85
C GLU A 276 -5.85 -7.43 -20.82
N MET A 277 -4.68 -7.98 -20.45
CA MET A 277 -4.02 -9.05 -21.21
C MET A 277 -4.91 -10.29 -21.31
N LEU A 278 -5.51 -10.75 -20.21
CA LEU A 278 -6.38 -11.93 -20.20
C LEU A 278 -7.65 -11.69 -21.03
N GLU A 279 -8.25 -10.50 -20.96
CA GLU A 279 -9.39 -10.12 -21.79
C GLU A 279 -9.04 -10.10 -23.28
N GLU A 280 -7.86 -9.58 -23.64
CA GLU A 280 -7.36 -9.59 -25.03
C GLU A 280 -7.21 -11.03 -25.53
N ILE A 281 -6.64 -11.93 -24.71
CA ILE A 281 -6.49 -13.36 -25.02
C ILE A 281 -7.86 -14.00 -25.27
N MET A 282 -8.83 -13.73 -24.40
CA MET A 282 -10.19 -14.26 -24.55
C MET A 282 -10.87 -13.76 -25.83
N ARG A 283 -10.71 -12.46 -26.18
CA ARG A 283 -11.28 -11.88 -27.40
C ARG A 283 -10.65 -12.44 -28.68
N ASN A 284 -9.37 -12.83 -28.63
CA ASN A 284 -8.62 -13.40 -29.75
C ASN A 284 -8.71 -14.94 -29.84
N ILE A 285 -9.79 -15.55 -29.31
CA ILE A 285 -10.10 -16.99 -29.38
C ILE A 285 -9.12 -17.89 -28.59
N GLY A 286 -8.36 -17.33 -27.65
CA GLY A 286 -7.71 -18.12 -26.60
C GLY A 286 -6.52 -18.97 -27.04
N ASP A 287 -5.78 -18.58 -28.09
CA ASP A 287 -4.51 -19.23 -28.42
C ASP A 287 -3.43 -18.83 -27.41
N VAL A 288 -3.46 -19.48 -26.24
CA VAL A 288 -2.47 -19.33 -25.17
C VAL A 288 -1.08 -19.68 -25.69
N ASP A 289 -0.96 -20.66 -26.60
CA ASP A 289 0.32 -21.06 -27.18
C ASP A 289 0.93 -19.95 -28.02
N MET A 290 0.12 -19.22 -28.79
CA MET A 290 0.56 -18.03 -29.52
C MET A 290 1.09 -16.96 -28.57
N MET A 291 0.39 -16.65 -27.47
CA MET A 291 0.87 -15.63 -26.53
C MET A 291 2.13 -16.05 -25.79
N ILE A 292 2.27 -17.33 -25.44
CA ILE A 292 3.51 -17.86 -24.88
C ILE A 292 4.66 -17.74 -25.90
N LYS A 293 4.41 -18.01 -27.19
CA LYS A 293 5.41 -17.83 -28.24
C LYS A 293 5.83 -16.37 -28.37
N ARG A 294 4.87 -15.44 -28.37
CA ARG A 294 5.13 -13.99 -28.39
C ARG A 294 5.96 -13.55 -27.19
N ALA A 295 5.59 -13.99 -25.98
CA ALA A 295 6.33 -13.64 -24.76
C ALA A 295 7.77 -14.18 -24.73
N LYS A 296 8.04 -15.27 -25.44
CA LYS A 296 9.37 -15.87 -25.58
C LYS A 296 10.19 -15.29 -26.72
N ASP A 297 9.58 -14.55 -27.65
CA ASP A 297 10.29 -13.93 -28.76
C ASP A 297 11.00 -12.65 -28.27
N PRO A 298 12.34 -12.58 -28.29
CA PRO A 298 13.07 -11.40 -27.88
C PRO A 298 12.80 -10.16 -28.76
N ASN A 299 12.23 -10.36 -29.96
CA ASN A 299 11.88 -9.28 -30.89
C ASN A 299 10.42 -8.83 -30.78
N ASP A 300 9.57 -9.55 -30.05
CA ASP A 300 8.20 -9.12 -29.76
C ASP A 300 8.21 -8.30 -28.47
N PRO A 301 7.65 -7.07 -28.45
CA PRO A 301 7.55 -6.27 -27.24
C PRO A 301 6.57 -6.83 -26.20
N PHE A 302 5.74 -7.82 -26.56
CA PHE A 302 4.77 -8.44 -25.66
C PHE A 302 5.45 -9.09 -24.45
N ARG A 303 4.88 -8.87 -23.27
CA ARG A 303 5.33 -9.46 -22.00
C ARG A 303 4.13 -10.04 -21.27
N LEU A 304 4.37 -11.13 -20.55
CA LEU A 304 3.36 -11.73 -19.67
C LEU A 304 3.24 -10.90 -18.41
N MET A 305 2.15 -10.14 -18.34
CA MET A 305 1.82 -9.33 -17.16
C MET A 305 1.52 -10.24 -15.97
N GLY A 306 1.91 -9.83 -14.76
CA GLY A 306 1.76 -10.61 -13.54
C GLY A 306 2.83 -11.70 -13.33
N PHE A 307 3.85 -11.76 -14.20
CA PHE A 307 5.00 -12.65 -14.03
C PHE A 307 6.29 -11.85 -13.83
N GLY A 308 7.12 -12.32 -12.89
CA GLY A 308 8.32 -11.65 -12.44
C GLY A 308 8.08 -10.78 -11.21
N HIS A 309 9.08 -10.71 -10.34
CA HIS A 309 9.02 -9.92 -9.11
C HIS A 309 10.38 -9.24 -8.91
N ARG A 310 10.38 -7.94 -8.56
CA ARG A 310 11.62 -7.18 -8.37
C ARG A 310 12.32 -7.53 -7.06
N VAL A 311 11.53 -7.81 -6.02
CA VAL A 311 12.03 -8.23 -4.71
C VAL A 311 12.37 -9.69 -4.75
#